data_AF-A0A0L0F1V5-F1
#
_entry.id   AF-A0A0L0F1V5-F1
#
_cell.length_a   1.000
_cell.length_b   1.000
_cell.length_c   1.000
_cell.angle_alpha   90.00
_cell.angle_beta   90.00
_cell.angle_gamma   90.00
#
_symmetry.space_group_name_H-M   'P 1'
#
loop_
_entity.id
_entity.type
_entity.pdbx_description
1 polymer ?
#
loop_
_entity_poly.entity_id
_entity_poly.type
_entity_poly.pdbx_seq_one_letter_code
_entity_poly.pdbx_strand_id
1 'polypeptide(L)' 'TTVRVKPYMCTMPLRLDVGWNLVQIDLSQLVKQAYGTAYAETSRIQIHPNCRIRRIYFADRLYTEEE' A
#
# COMPACT_ATOMS: atom_id res chain seq x y z
N THR A 1 4.31 -5.96 15.68
CA THR A 1 5.13 -6.05 14.47
C THR A 1 5.56 -4.65 14.08
N THR A 2 6.85 -4.42 13.84
CA THR A 2 7.43 -3.08 13.59
C THR A 2 7.68 -2.83 12.11
N VAL A 3 7.67 -1.57 11.68
CA VAL A 3 8.13 -1.15 10.35
C VAL A 3 9.63 -1.43 10.23
N ARG A 4 10.03 -2.06 9.12
CA ARG A 4 11.45 -2.34 8.84
C ARG A 4 11.82 -1.82 7.46
N VAL A 5 12.75 -0.88 7.43
CA VAL A 5 13.28 -0.29 6.19
C VAL A 5 14.66 -0.90 5.91
N LYS A 6 14.81 -1.50 4.72
CA LYS A 6 16.08 -1.94 4.13
C LYS A 6 16.28 -1.20 2.80
N PRO A 7 17.51 -1.12 2.26
CA PRO A 7 17.81 -0.36 1.05
C PRO A 7 16.89 -0.66 -0.15
N TYR A 8 16.44 -1.90 -0.30
CA TYR A 8 15.60 -2.33 -1.43
C TYR A 8 14.23 -2.88 -1.02
N MET A 9 13.91 -2.87 0.28
CA MET A 9 12.65 -3.42 0.77
C MET A 9 12.20 -2.70 2.03
N CYS A 10 10.95 -2.23 2.03
CA CYS A 10 10.27 -1.75 3.22
C CYS A 10 9.17 -2.73 3.59
N THR A 11 9.15 -3.19 4.83
CA THR A 11 8.10 -4.07 5.37
C THR A 11 7.26 -3.27 6.36
N MET A 12 5.98 -3.09 6.03
CA MET A 12 5.02 -2.41 6.90
C MET A 12 3.94 -3.38 7.35
N PRO A 13 3.64 -3.47 8.65
CA PRO A 13 2.55 -4.29 9.15
C PRO A 13 1.20 -3.64 8.83
N LEU A 14 0.29 -4.40 8.22
CA LEU A 14 -1.10 -3.99 8.03
C LEU A 14 -1.96 -4.62 9.12
N ARG A 15 -2.85 -3.82 9.72
CA ARG A 15 -3.95 -4.32 10.54
C ARG A 15 -5.21 -4.29 9.70
N LEU A 16 -5.97 -5.37 9.76
CA LEU A 16 -7.22 -5.54 9.04
C LEU A 16 -8.32 -5.83 10.07
N ASP A 17 -9.49 -5.28 9.84
CA ASP A 17 -10.68 -5.53 10.62
C ASP A 17 -11.43 -6.77 10.11
N VAL A 18 -12.40 -7.23 10.89
CA VAL A 18 -13.23 -8.39 10.52
C VAL A 18 -14.12 -8.01 9.33
N GLY A 19 -14.00 -8.74 8.23
CA GLY A 19 -14.84 -8.58 7.04
C GLY A 19 -14.09 -8.02 5.83
N TRP A 20 -14.78 -7.20 5.03
CA TRP A 20 -14.20 -6.54 3.86
C TRP A 20 -13.47 -5.26 4.28
N ASN A 21 -12.19 -5.16 3.91
CA ASN A 21 -11.37 -4.00 4.20
C ASN A 21 -11.03 -3.28 2.89
N LEU A 22 -11.17 -1.96 2.88
CA LEU A 22 -10.61 -1.11 1.84
C LEU A 22 -9.21 -0.68 2.28
N VAL A 23 -8.17 -1.28 1.69
CA VAL A 23 -6.78 -0.92 1.99
C VAL A 23 -6.32 0.11 0.97
N GLN A 24 -6.11 1.33 1.43
CA GLN A 24 -5.59 2.42 0.61
C GLN A 24 -4.15 2.72 1.00
N ILE A 25 -3.26 2.70 0.01
CA ILE A 25 -1.83 2.91 0.21
C ILE A 25 -1.40 4.11 -0.62
N ASP A 26 -0.96 5.17 0.05
CA ASP A 26 -0.30 6.29 -0.60
C ASP A 26 1.16 5.92 -0.90
N LEU A 27 1.40 5.47 -2.14
CA LEU A 27 2.73 5.08 -2.61
C LEU A 27 3.71 6.25 -2.61
N SER A 28 3.24 7.47 -2.86
CA SER A 28 4.08 8.67 -2.91
C SER A 28 4.62 9.03 -1.53
N GLN A 29 3.73 9.09 -0.54
CA GLN A 29 4.14 9.33 0.84
C GLN A 29 5.01 8.19 1.38
N LEU A 30 4.68 6.94 1.05
CA LEU A 30 5.41 5.78 1.53
C LEU A 30 6.87 5.75 1.02
N VAL A 31 7.09 6.01 -0.27
CA VAL A 31 8.44 6.09 -0.85
C VAL A 31 9.22 7.28 -0.26
N LYS A 32 8.56 8.43 -0.11
CA LYS A 32 9.17 9.62 0.49
C LYS A 32 9.59 9.39 1.94
N GLN A 33 8.78 8.72 2.75
CA GLN A 33 9.09 8.43 4.15
C GLN A 33 10.14 7.31 4.30
N ALA A 34 10.12 6.29 3.46
CA ALA A 34 11.04 5.16 3.57
C ALA A 34 12.44 5.48 3.01
N TYR A 35 12.52 6.22 1.89
CA TYR A 35 13.76 6.38 1.12
C TYR A 35 14.13 7.85 0.84
N GLY A 36 13.26 8.82 1.15
CA GLY A 36 13.52 10.23 0.90
C GLY A 36 13.41 10.65 -0.57
N THR A 37 12.91 9.78 -1.45
CA THR A 37 12.80 10.02 -2.89
C THR A 37 11.34 10.19 -3.35
N ALA A 38 11.14 10.69 -4.56
CA ALA A 38 9.82 10.81 -5.16
C ALA A 38 9.39 9.49 -5.81
N TYR A 39 8.10 9.15 -5.69
CA TYR A 39 7.49 8.05 -6.40
C TYR A 39 7.35 8.39 -7.90
N ALA A 40 7.75 7.46 -8.77
CA ALA A 40 7.68 7.62 -10.22
C ALA A 40 6.65 6.64 -10.83
N GLU A 41 6.88 5.34 -10.66
CA GLU A 41 6.00 4.30 -11.22
C GLU A 41 5.99 3.04 -10.36
N THR A 42 4.94 2.22 -10.53
CA THR A 42 4.86 0.88 -9.96
C THR A 42 5.11 -0.15 -11.05
N SER A 43 6.20 -0.91 -10.95
CA SER A 43 6.54 -1.94 -11.94
C SER A 43 5.73 -3.23 -11.80
N ARG A 44 5.43 -3.67 -10.56
CA ARG A 44 4.74 -4.94 -10.30
C ARG A 44 3.99 -4.92 -8.97
N ILE A 45 2.80 -5.51 -8.96
CA ILE A 45 2.06 -5.86 -7.74
C ILE A 45 2.07 -7.38 -7.59
N GLN A 46 2.40 -7.87 -6.39
CA GLN A 46 2.32 -9.29 -6.04
C GLN A 46 1.46 -9.47 -4.80
N ILE A 47 0.53 -10.42 -4.86
CA ILE A 47 -0.42 -10.69 -3.78
C ILE A 47 -0.28 -12.15 -3.39
N HIS A 48 -0.11 -12.39 -2.10
CA HIS A 48 0.08 -13.73 -1.56
C HIS A 48 -1.28 -14.39 -1.28
N PRO A 49 -1.33 -15.74 -1.15
CA PRO A 49 -2.55 -16.49 -0.84
C PRO A 49 -3.23 -16.09 0.49
N ASN A 50 -4.42 -16.65 0.75
CA ASN A 50 -5.26 -16.40 1.93
C ASN A 50 -5.92 -15.02 2.01
N CYS A 51 -6.21 -14.40 0.87
CA CYS A 51 -7.03 -13.18 0.79
C CYS A 51 -8.18 -13.34 -0.22
N ARG A 52 -9.29 -12.62 0.00
CA ARG A 52 -10.37 -12.49 -0.98
C ARG A 52 -10.32 -11.08 -1.56
N ILE A 53 -10.14 -10.97 -2.87
CA ILE A 53 -9.98 -9.69 -3.56
C ILE A 53 -11.27 -9.41 -4.31
N ARG A 54 -11.82 -8.20 -4.13
CA ARG A 54 -12.97 -7.72 -4.91
C ARG A 54 -12.53 -6.86 -6.09
N ARG A 55 -11.68 -5.85 -5.83
CA ARG A 55 -11.19 -4.89 -6.82
C ARG A 55 -9.81 -4.40 -6.42
N ILE A 56 -8.97 -4.14 -7.42
CA ILE A 56 -7.68 -3.46 -7.29
C ILE A 56 -7.62 -2.43 -8.40
N TYR A 57 -7.30 -1.20 -8.03
CA TYR A 57 -7.15 -0.09 -8.97
C TYR A 57 -6.11 0.88 -8.45
N PHE A 58 -5.48 1.61 -9.36
CA PHE A 58 -4.71 2.80 -9.02
C PHE A 58 -5.63 4.01 -9.04
N ALA A 59 -5.41 4.93 -8.12
CA ALA A 59 -6.07 6.22 -8.07
C ALA A 59 -5.01 7.30 -7.95
N ASP A 60 -5.20 8.40 -8.67
CA ASP A 60 -4.27 9.54 -8.68
C ASP A 60 -4.44 10.42 -7.44
N ARG A 61 -5.56 10.26 -6.73
CA ARG A 61 -5.91 10.99 -5.50
C ARG A 61 -6.48 10.04 -4.47
N LEU A 62 -6.38 10.44 -3.21
CA LEU A 62 -7.13 9.77 -2.15
C LEU A 62 -8.61 10.15 -2.27
N TYR A 63 -9.41 9.24 -2.82
CA TYR A 63 -10.85 9.34 -2.78
C TYR A 63 -11.34 8.85 -1.41
N THR A 64 -12.09 9.70 -0.71
CA THR A 64 -12.88 9.30 0.45
C THR A 64 -14.14 8.57 -0.02
N GLU A 65 -14.67 7.63 0.78
CA GLU A 65 -15.85 6.82 0.41
C GLU A 65 -17.12 7.62 0.09
N GLU A 66 -17.12 8.93 0.35
CA GLU A 66 -18.22 9.87 0.07
C GLU A 66 -18.21 10.47 -1.36
N GLU A 67 -17.19 10.18 -2.18
CA GLU A 67 -17.10 10.56 -3.60
C GLU A 67 -17.07 9.33 -4.53
#